data_AF-A0A5L8VES1-F1
#
_entry.id   AF-A0A5L8VES1-F1
#
_cell.length_a   1.000
_cell.length_b   1.000
_cell.length_c   1.000
_cell.angle_alpha   90.00
_cell.angle_beta   90.00
_cell.angle_gamma   90.00
#
_symmetry.space_group_name_H-M   'P 1'
#
loop_
_entity.id
_entity.type
_entity.pdbx_description
1 polymer ?
#
loop_
_entity_poly.entity_id
_entity_poly.type
_entity_poly.pdbx_seq_one_letter_code
_entity_poly.pdbx_strand_id
1 'polypeptide(L)'
;MKGALMYQQLTDPLGSIWLSALLAFLPIFCFLICLLVFKLKGYQAGFITVIIASVVAFYAYGMPFSLIGASFVQGFAQGMWPIAWIIIAAIFLYKLSVKSGSFEVIKESVMTITPDHRIQVILIGFCFGSFLEGAIGFGGPVAITAALLVGLGLKPLHAAGLCLIANTAPVAFGAVGIPIIAMSNLVGVEQYEISAMVGRMLVPLSLSVPFFIVFLMDGVKGVKETFPAVLVAALSFTITQFISSNYLGAELPDIVSAVVSLACTTIFLKFWSPKNIFRLDDLTDFSHHTQLEFGKVFKAWLPFILLIVCIIVWTQPWFKAFFDKGAVFDYTKVALSFNNIEGSIVDSAGKALSLNMDINLIALQAGTAILVAALLTIFFLRIKSNIVEEALGDTLKEMAMPCITIGLVVAFAFIAKNSGMSTTLGTAFATTGDAFSFFSPVIGWIGVFLTGSDTSANLLFGPLQQAAATSLAVPEALFLAANSVGGVVGKMISPQSIAIACAAVGLVGKESDLFKFTLKYSVGFIILIGIWTCIIAFLMPGIIPEVIAK
;
A
#
# COMPACT_ATOMS: atom_id res chain seq x y z
N MET A 1 -16.24 -44.29 -4.15
CA MET A 1 -15.18 -43.31 -4.48
C MET A 1 -15.30 -42.98 -5.96
N LYS A 2 -15.98 -41.87 -6.32
CA LYS A 2 -16.04 -41.35 -7.69
C LYS A 2 -14.93 -40.29 -7.80
N GLY A 3 -14.16 -40.32 -8.88
CA GLY A 3 -12.91 -39.56 -9.07
C GLY A 3 -13.04 -38.07 -8.75
N ALA A 4 -12.01 -37.51 -8.12
CA ALA A 4 -11.91 -36.07 -7.92
C ALA A 4 -12.04 -35.37 -9.28
N LEU A 5 -12.97 -34.42 -9.37
CA LEU A 5 -13.16 -33.57 -10.55
C LEU A 5 -11.90 -32.72 -10.73
N MET A 6 -11.05 -33.10 -11.67
CA MET A 6 -9.91 -32.28 -12.09
C MET A 6 -10.42 -31.23 -13.09
N TYR A 7 -10.41 -29.97 -12.68
CA TYR A 7 -10.73 -28.82 -13.51
C TYR A 7 -9.44 -28.25 -14.11
N GLN A 8 -9.37 -28.17 -15.43
CA GLN A 8 -8.28 -27.52 -16.14
C GLN A 8 -8.71 -26.11 -16.54
N GLN A 9 -7.87 -25.12 -16.27
CA GLN A 9 -8.17 -23.73 -16.61
C GLN A 9 -8.27 -23.52 -18.12
N LEU A 10 -9.39 -22.95 -18.55
CA LEU A 10 -9.59 -22.48 -19.91
C LEU A 10 -9.06 -21.05 -20.05
N THR A 11 -8.19 -20.81 -21.03
CA THR A 11 -7.65 -19.46 -21.31
C THR A 11 -8.48 -18.72 -22.38
N ASP A 12 -9.19 -19.44 -23.23
CA ASP A 12 -10.00 -18.84 -24.31
C ASP A 12 -11.35 -19.56 -24.47
N PRO A 13 -12.30 -19.38 -23.53
CA PRO A 13 -13.60 -20.05 -23.57
C PRO A 13 -14.47 -19.68 -24.78
N LEU A 14 -14.26 -18.51 -25.41
CA LEU A 14 -15.05 -18.05 -26.56
C LEU A 14 -14.36 -18.26 -27.92
N GLY A 15 -13.16 -18.86 -27.94
CA GLY A 15 -12.37 -19.04 -29.17
C GLY A 15 -11.82 -17.75 -29.79
N SER A 16 -11.89 -16.64 -29.05
CA SER A 16 -11.27 -15.37 -29.38
C SER A 16 -10.78 -14.73 -28.10
N ILE A 17 -9.46 -14.64 -27.95
CA ILE A 17 -8.81 -14.15 -26.73
C ILE A 17 -9.34 -12.78 -26.27
N TRP A 18 -9.68 -11.87 -27.20
CA TRP A 18 -10.22 -10.56 -26.86
C TRP A 18 -11.68 -10.59 -26.40
N LEU A 19 -12.52 -11.46 -26.99
CA LEU A 19 -13.89 -11.65 -26.51
C LEU A 19 -13.89 -12.33 -25.13
N SER A 20 -13.03 -13.33 -24.97
CA SER A 20 -12.80 -14.00 -23.69
C SER A 20 -12.27 -13.02 -22.64
N ALA A 21 -11.37 -12.10 -23.01
CA ALA A 21 -10.88 -11.05 -22.13
C ALA A 21 -11.97 -10.05 -21.73
N LEU A 22 -12.84 -9.63 -22.65
CA LEU A 22 -13.98 -8.76 -22.32
C LEU A 22 -14.92 -9.44 -21.30
N LEU A 23 -15.15 -10.74 -21.46
CA LEU A 23 -15.95 -11.52 -20.52
C LEU A 23 -15.26 -11.68 -19.16
N ALA A 24 -13.96 -11.97 -19.15
CA ALA A 24 -13.13 -12.05 -17.94
C ALA A 24 -13.03 -10.71 -17.19
N PHE A 25 -13.09 -9.60 -17.92
CA PHE A 25 -13.06 -8.25 -17.36
C PHE A 25 -14.41 -7.84 -16.74
N LEU A 26 -15.51 -8.50 -17.10
CA LEU A 26 -16.87 -8.12 -16.67
C LEU A 26 -17.03 -7.96 -15.14
N PRO A 27 -16.52 -8.87 -14.28
CA PRO A 27 -16.64 -8.68 -12.82
C PRO A 27 -15.87 -7.46 -12.32
N ILE A 28 -14.69 -7.19 -12.88
CA ILE A 28 -13.87 -6.01 -12.56
C ILE A 28 -14.60 -4.75 -13.03
N PHE A 29 -15.08 -4.73 -14.26
CA PHE A 29 -15.86 -3.62 -14.80
C PHE A 29 -17.09 -3.32 -13.93
N CYS A 30 -17.79 -4.36 -13.47
CA CYS A 30 -18.91 -4.19 -12.56
C CYS A 30 -18.47 -3.60 -11.21
N PHE A 31 -17.38 -4.10 -10.63
CA PHE A 31 -16.81 -3.54 -9.40
C PHE A 31 -16.58 -2.04 -9.53
N LEU A 32 -15.95 -1.63 -10.62
CA LEU A 32 -15.63 -0.24 -10.93
C LEU A 32 -16.89 0.62 -11.12
N ILE A 33 -17.89 0.14 -11.87
CA ILE A 33 -19.17 0.83 -12.05
C ILE A 33 -19.92 0.98 -10.73
N CYS A 34 -19.95 -0.07 -9.90
CA CYS A 34 -20.58 -0.06 -8.58
C CYS A 34 -20.01 1.06 -7.70
N LEU A 35 -18.70 1.28 -7.73
CA LEU A 35 -18.06 2.34 -6.95
C LEU A 35 -18.24 3.74 -7.55
N LEU A 36 -18.11 3.88 -8.87
CA LEU A 36 -18.05 5.20 -9.51
C LEU A 36 -19.42 5.77 -9.87
N VAL A 37 -20.26 4.94 -10.48
CA VAL A 37 -21.55 5.36 -11.03
C VAL A 37 -22.62 5.21 -9.96
N PHE A 38 -22.72 4.01 -9.37
CA PHE A 38 -23.74 3.72 -8.35
C PHE A 38 -23.34 4.18 -6.95
N LYS A 39 -22.07 4.55 -6.73
CA LYS A 39 -21.55 5.04 -5.44
C LYS A 39 -21.86 4.09 -4.29
N LEU A 40 -21.84 2.78 -4.55
CA LEU A 40 -22.06 1.75 -3.55
C LEU A 40 -20.90 1.69 -2.57
N LYS A 41 -21.17 1.19 -1.35
CA LYS A 41 -20.09 0.95 -0.37
C LYS A 41 -19.22 -0.22 -0.85
N GLY A 42 -17.94 -0.21 -0.48
CA GLY A 42 -16.95 -1.20 -0.93
C GLY A 42 -17.41 -2.66 -0.76
N TYR A 43 -17.96 -3.02 0.40
CA TYR A 43 -18.47 -4.38 0.64
C TYR A 43 -19.65 -4.76 -0.26
N GLN A 44 -20.50 -3.79 -0.65
CA GLN A 44 -21.62 -4.05 -1.56
C GLN A 44 -21.12 -4.29 -2.98
N ALA A 45 -20.18 -3.45 -3.44
CA ALA A 45 -19.52 -3.64 -4.73
C ALA A 45 -18.79 -4.99 -4.77
N GLY A 46 -18.01 -5.31 -3.73
CA GLY A 46 -17.29 -6.59 -3.63
C GLY A 46 -18.23 -7.79 -3.65
N PHE A 47 -19.36 -7.74 -2.94
CA PHE A 47 -20.35 -8.82 -2.94
C PHE A 47 -20.96 -9.06 -4.33
N ILE A 48 -21.36 -7.98 -5.02
CA ILE A 48 -21.90 -8.07 -6.39
C ILE A 48 -20.84 -8.64 -7.35
N THR A 49 -19.60 -8.19 -7.23
CA THR A 49 -18.48 -8.67 -8.05
C THR A 49 -18.21 -10.15 -7.85
N VAL A 50 -18.24 -10.66 -6.61
CA VAL A 50 -18.11 -12.10 -6.33
C VAL A 50 -19.23 -12.88 -7.02
N ILE A 51 -20.48 -12.42 -6.93
CA ILE A 51 -21.61 -13.08 -7.60
C ILE A 51 -21.38 -13.16 -9.10
N ILE A 52 -21.03 -12.04 -9.73
CA ILE A 52 -20.80 -11.98 -11.18
C ILE A 52 -19.62 -12.86 -11.58
N ALA A 53 -18.53 -12.84 -10.81
CA ALA A 53 -17.39 -13.72 -11.05
C ALA A 53 -17.75 -15.19 -10.91
N SER A 54 -18.56 -15.58 -9.92
CA SER A 54 -19.06 -16.95 -9.78
C SER A 54 -19.92 -17.36 -10.98
N VAL A 55 -20.78 -16.47 -11.47
CA VAL A 55 -21.61 -16.71 -12.67
C VAL A 55 -20.72 -16.90 -13.90
N VAL A 56 -19.75 -16.02 -14.12
CA VAL A 56 -18.81 -16.13 -15.26
C VAL A 56 -17.95 -17.40 -15.14
N ALA A 57 -17.41 -17.69 -13.96
CA ALA A 57 -16.62 -18.89 -13.72
C ALA A 57 -17.40 -20.18 -14.02
N PHE A 58 -18.67 -20.23 -13.61
CA PHE A 58 -19.51 -21.40 -13.82
C PHE A 58 -19.93 -21.56 -15.29
N TYR A 59 -20.51 -20.52 -15.90
CA TYR A 59 -21.12 -20.65 -17.23
C TYR A 59 -20.13 -20.53 -18.38
N ALA A 60 -19.12 -19.66 -18.27
CA ALA A 60 -18.17 -19.41 -19.36
C ALA A 60 -16.92 -20.27 -19.26
N TYR A 61 -16.39 -20.41 -18.05
CA TYR A 61 -15.16 -21.18 -17.79
C TYR A 61 -15.45 -22.64 -17.41
N GLY A 62 -16.71 -23.02 -17.17
CA GLY A 62 -17.07 -24.40 -16.83
C GLY A 62 -16.54 -24.88 -15.47
N MET A 63 -16.17 -23.95 -14.60
CA MET A 63 -15.63 -24.27 -13.28
C MET A 63 -16.73 -24.88 -12.39
N PRO A 64 -16.52 -26.09 -11.82
CA PRO A 64 -17.48 -26.71 -10.91
C PRO A 64 -17.81 -25.83 -9.70
N PHE A 65 -19.10 -25.80 -9.30
CA PHE A 65 -19.57 -24.97 -8.18
C PHE A 65 -18.84 -25.23 -6.86
N SER A 66 -18.43 -26.48 -6.60
CA SER A 66 -17.64 -26.83 -5.42
C SER A 66 -16.27 -26.13 -5.39
N LEU A 67 -15.62 -26.00 -6.55
CA LEU A 67 -14.32 -25.32 -6.68
C LEU A 67 -14.47 -23.80 -6.62
N ILE A 68 -15.59 -23.25 -7.11
CA ILE A 68 -15.92 -21.83 -6.94
C ILE A 68 -16.09 -21.52 -5.45
N GLY A 69 -16.87 -22.32 -4.72
CA GLY A 69 -17.05 -22.18 -3.28
C GLY A 69 -15.74 -22.34 -2.50
N ALA A 70 -14.91 -23.31 -2.87
CA ALA A 70 -13.58 -23.50 -2.27
C ALA A 70 -12.68 -22.28 -2.52
N SER A 71 -12.67 -21.73 -3.73
CA SER A 71 -11.90 -20.52 -4.08
C SER A 71 -12.41 -19.29 -3.32
N PHE A 72 -13.72 -19.16 -3.14
CA PHE A 72 -14.31 -18.12 -2.32
C PHE A 72 -13.84 -18.21 -0.86
N VAL A 73 -13.97 -19.39 -0.24
CA VAL A 73 -13.56 -19.61 1.15
C VAL A 73 -12.07 -19.36 1.31
N GLN A 74 -11.26 -19.84 0.36
CA GLN A 74 -9.81 -19.61 0.35
C GLN A 74 -9.47 -18.13 0.34
N GLY A 75 -10.00 -17.39 -0.62
CA GLY A 75 -9.71 -15.96 -0.71
C GLY A 75 -10.28 -15.16 0.46
N PHE A 76 -11.50 -15.46 0.91
CA PHE A 76 -12.09 -14.77 2.07
C PHE A 76 -11.28 -15.00 3.34
N ALA A 77 -10.86 -16.25 3.59
CA ALA A 77 -10.01 -16.60 4.72
C ALA A 77 -8.65 -15.90 4.65
N GLN A 78 -8.00 -15.85 3.48
CA GLN A 78 -6.74 -15.12 3.29
C GLN A 78 -6.89 -13.60 3.48
N GLY A 79 -8.05 -13.05 3.10
CA GLY A 79 -8.41 -11.66 3.36
C GLY A 79 -8.55 -11.36 4.85
N MET A 80 -9.20 -12.26 5.60
CA MET A 80 -9.35 -12.11 7.05
C MET A 80 -8.05 -12.41 7.81
N TRP A 81 -7.29 -13.39 7.36
CA TRP A 81 -6.02 -13.80 7.93
C TRP A 81 -5.03 -14.13 6.81
N PRO A 82 -3.98 -13.32 6.60
CA PRO A 82 -3.44 -12.38 7.58
C PRO A 82 -3.79 -10.91 7.40
N ILE A 83 -4.43 -10.52 6.30
CA ILE A 83 -4.47 -9.11 5.87
C ILE A 83 -5.27 -8.26 6.87
N ALA A 84 -6.50 -8.64 7.19
CA ALA A 84 -7.33 -7.89 8.15
C ALA A 84 -6.71 -7.85 9.56
N TRP A 85 -6.01 -8.92 9.98
CA TRP A 85 -5.31 -8.95 11.26
C TRP A 85 -4.20 -7.89 11.36
N ILE A 86 -3.41 -7.71 10.31
CA ILE A 86 -2.38 -6.65 10.24
C ILE A 86 -3.02 -5.26 10.40
N ILE A 87 -4.14 -5.02 9.71
CA ILE A 87 -4.86 -3.73 9.76
C ILE A 87 -5.37 -3.46 11.17
N ILE A 88 -6.04 -4.43 11.78
CA ILE A 88 -6.62 -4.28 13.12
C ILE A 88 -5.50 -3.95 14.13
N ALA A 89 -4.39 -4.68 14.10
CA ALA A 89 -3.27 -4.42 15.00
C ALA A 89 -2.63 -3.03 14.78
N ALA A 90 -2.45 -2.62 13.51
CA ALA A 90 -1.85 -1.32 13.17
C ALA A 90 -2.75 -0.14 13.57
N ILE A 91 -4.04 -0.22 13.24
CA ILE A 91 -5.01 0.82 13.60
C ILE A 91 -5.20 0.89 15.12
N PHE A 92 -5.14 -0.24 15.83
CA PHE A 92 -5.15 -0.26 17.29
C PHE A 92 -3.94 0.48 17.88
N LEU A 93 -2.72 0.20 17.43
CA LEU A 93 -1.50 0.90 17.86
C LEU A 93 -1.59 2.41 17.58
N TYR A 94 -2.14 2.78 16.42
CA TYR A 94 -2.37 4.18 16.07
C TYR A 94 -3.39 4.85 17.00
N LYS A 95 -4.57 4.26 17.18
CA LYS A 95 -5.61 4.83 18.06
C LYS A 95 -5.11 4.94 19.50
N LEU A 96 -4.32 3.97 19.95
CA LEU A 96 -3.65 4.02 21.23
C LEU A 96 -2.74 5.25 21.34
N SER A 97 -1.93 5.52 20.30
CA SER A 97 -1.02 6.68 20.24
C SER A 97 -1.75 8.02 20.17
N VAL A 98 -2.92 8.07 19.52
CA VAL A 98 -3.78 9.26 19.46
C VAL A 98 -4.43 9.51 20.81
N LYS A 99 -5.13 8.52 21.37
CA LYS A 99 -5.87 8.68 22.63
C LYS A 99 -4.95 8.81 23.85
N SER A 100 -3.70 8.34 23.79
CA SER A 100 -2.69 8.60 24.83
C SER A 100 -2.11 10.02 24.79
N GLY A 101 -2.39 10.80 23.74
CA GLY A 101 -1.83 12.14 23.52
C GLY A 101 -0.40 12.13 22.95
N SER A 102 0.20 10.96 22.72
CA SER A 102 1.53 10.84 22.11
C SER A 102 1.56 11.46 20.72
N PHE A 103 0.50 11.27 19.94
CA PHE A 103 0.41 11.78 18.59
C PHE A 103 0.46 13.32 18.49
N GLU A 104 -0.14 14.04 19.45
CA GLU A 104 -0.08 15.50 19.48
C GLU A 104 1.34 16.00 19.68
N VAL A 105 2.09 15.37 20.59
CA VAL A 105 3.51 15.69 20.81
C VAL A 105 4.34 15.44 19.56
N ILE A 106 4.04 14.36 18.81
CA ILE A 106 4.70 14.10 17.53
C ILE A 106 4.44 15.24 16.54
N LYS A 107 3.18 15.65 16.35
CA LYS A 107 2.81 16.74 15.42
C LYS A 107 3.50 18.05 15.78
N GLU A 108 3.44 18.45 17.06
CA GLU A 108 4.13 19.64 17.57
C GLU A 108 5.64 19.56 17.30
N SER A 109 6.27 18.41 17.57
CA SER A 109 7.71 18.24 17.39
C SER A 109 8.18 18.45 15.94
N VAL A 110 7.34 18.13 14.95
CA VAL A 110 7.65 18.32 13.53
C VAL A 110 7.45 19.78 13.11
N MET A 111 6.38 20.42 13.58
CA MET A 111 6.07 21.82 13.23
C MET A 111 7.14 22.80 13.72
N THR A 112 7.81 22.51 14.83
CA THR A 112 8.79 23.41 15.45
C THR A 112 10.21 23.33 14.86
N ILE A 113 10.46 22.46 13.88
CA ILE A 113 11.82 22.19 13.38
C ILE A 113 12.42 23.38 12.64
N THR A 114 11.63 24.07 11.82
CA THR A 114 12.12 25.14 10.93
C THR A 114 11.05 26.21 10.74
N PRO A 115 11.43 27.50 10.63
CA PRO A 115 10.51 28.57 10.30
C PRO A 115 10.27 28.76 8.79
N ASP A 116 10.95 28.00 7.91
CA ASP A 116 10.77 28.10 6.46
C ASP A 116 9.64 27.17 5.98
N HIS A 117 8.56 27.74 5.43
CA HIS A 117 7.39 26.94 5.03
C HIS A 117 7.71 25.93 3.93
N ARG A 118 8.71 26.16 3.06
CA ARG A 118 9.06 25.24 1.97
C ARG A 118 9.61 23.95 2.55
N ILE A 119 10.44 24.08 3.59
CA ILE A 119 11.02 22.95 4.31
C ILE A 119 9.96 22.30 5.21
N GLN A 120 9.06 23.07 5.82
CA GLN A 120 7.94 22.51 6.59
C GLN A 120 7.01 21.64 5.72
N VAL A 121 6.74 22.03 4.48
CA VAL A 121 5.96 21.20 3.53
C VAL A 121 6.62 19.85 3.29
N ILE A 122 7.96 19.79 3.22
CA ILE A 122 8.69 18.52 3.11
C ILE A 122 8.56 17.73 4.41
N LEU A 123 8.86 18.34 5.56
CA LEU A 123 8.84 17.64 6.85
C LEU A 123 7.45 17.10 7.20
N ILE A 124 6.40 17.87 6.91
CA ILE A 124 5.01 17.53 7.23
C ILE A 124 4.39 16.70 6.11
N GLY A 125 4.34 17.21 4.89
CA GLY A 125 3.64 16.57 3.77
C GLY A 125 4.34 15.32 3.26
N PHE A 126 5.67 15.33 3.17
CA PHE A 126 6.45 14.22 2.63
C PHE A 126 6.95 13.27 3.73
N CYS A 127 7.78 13.73 4.68
CA CYS A 127 8.37 12.83 5.68
C CYS A 127 7.31 12.33 6.66
N PHE A 128 6.66 13.24 7.42
CA PHE A 128 5.64 12.85 8.38
C PHE A 128 4.42 12.21 7.69
N GLY A 129 4.00 12.74 6.54
CA GLY A 129 2.96 12.12 5.71
C GLY A 129 3.27 10.67 5.32
N SER A 130 4.49 10.40 4.85
CA SER A 130 4.92 9.02 4.52
C SER A 130 4.98 8.12 5.74
N PHE A 131 5.40 8.64 6.89
CA PHE A 131 5.35 7.89 8.13
C PHE A 131 3.92 7.48 8.51
N LEU A 132 2.97 8.41 8.37
CA LEU A 132 1.55 8.10 8.59
C LEU A 132 1.04 7.11 7.54
N GLU A 133 1.40 7.25 6.27
CA GLU A 133 0.97 6.31 5.23
C GLU A 133 1.49 4.90 5.51
N GLY A 134 2.76 4.77 5.89
CA GLY A 134 3.34 3.49 6.31
C GLY A 134 2.65 2.91 7.55
N ALA A 135 2.30 3.72 8.55
CA ALA A 135 1.74 3.21 9.81
C ALA A 135 0.22 2.94 9.77
N ILE A 136 -0.56 3.81 9.13
CA ILE A 136 -2.03 3.74 9.11
C ILE A 136 -2.63 3.56 7.72
N GLY A 137 -2.13 4.27 6.71
CA GLY A 137 -2.73 4.29 5.35
C GLY A 137 -4.14 4.89 5.28
N PHE A 138 -4.95 4.42 4.32
CA PHE A 138 -6.38 4.76 4.11
C PHE A 138 -6.72 6.25 3.94
N GLY A 139 -5.78 7.09 3.50
CA GLY A 139 -6.02 8.51 3.22
C GLY A 139 -6.00 9.43 4.45
N GLY A 140 -5.95 8.88 5.66
CA GLY A 140 -5.69 9.61 6.91
C GLY A 140 -4.41 10.47 6.88
N PRO A 141 -3.29 10.01 6.30
CA PRO A 141 -2.04 10.78 6.18
C PRO A 141 -2.23 12.12 5.48
N VAL A 142 -2.92 12.12 4.34
CA VAL A 142 -3.18 13.32 3.55
C VAL A 142 -4.09 14.28 4.32
N ALA A 143 -5.15 13.78 4.95
CA ALA A 143 -6.02 14.61 5.77
C ALA A 143 -5.28 15.33 6.91
N ILE A 144 -4.50 14.57 7.69
CA ILE A 144 -3.78 15.11 8.85
C ILE A 144 -2.73 16.13 8.41
N THR A 145 -1.91 15.79 7.41
CA THR A 145 -0.84 16.67 6.94
C THR A 145 -1.38 17.91 6.26
N ALA A 146 -2.45 17.79 5.46
CA ALA A 146 -3.07 18.95 4.82
C ALA A 146 -3.68 19.90 5.86
N ALA A 147 -4.37 19.38 6.88
CA ALA A 147 -4.92 20.19 7.96
C ALA A 147 -3.81 20.92 8.75
N LEU A 148 -2.68 20.25 9.01
CA LEU A 148 -1.51 20.86 9.66
C LEU A 148 -0.93 21.99 8.82
N LEU A 149 -0.75 21.79 7.52
CA LEU A 149 -0.24 22.82 6.62
C LEU A 149 -1.19 24.01 6.50
N VAL A 150 -2.51 23.78 6.51
CA VAL A 150 -3.51 24.88 6.60
C VAL A 150 -3.38 25.64 7.91
N GLY A 151 -3.18 24.94 9.04
CA GLY A 151 -2.93 25.57 10.33
C GLY A 151 -1.66 26.44 10.37
N LEU A 152 -0.71 26.19 9.46
CA LEU A 152 0.51 26.98 9.27
C LEU A 152 0.33 28.14 8.26
N GLY A 153 -0.89 28.34 7.74
CA GLY A 153 -1.23 29.45 6.84
C GLY A 153 -1.20 29.11 5.35
N LEU A 154 -0.97 27.86 4.94
CA LEU A 154 -1.10 27.49 3.53
C LEU A 154 -2.57 27.54 3.09
N LYS A 155 -2.82 28.05 1.88
CA LYS A 155 -4.15 28.03 1.27
C LYS A 155 -4.67 26.57 1.20
N PRO A 156 -5.92 26.29 1.63
CA PRO A 156 -6.49 24.94 1.68
C PRO A 156 -6.25 24.07 0.45
N LEU A 157 -6.49 24.63 -0.75
CA LEU A 157 -6.34 23.88 -2.00
C LEU A 157 -4.88 23.50 -2.28
N HIS A 158 -3.94 24.40 -1.96
CA HIS A 158 -2.52 24.14 -2.13
C HIS A 158 -2.01 23.14 -1.10
N ALA A 159 -2.40 23.27 0.18
CA ALA A 159 -2.03 22.31 1.22
C ALA A 159 -2.50 20.88 0.88
N ALA A 160 -3.77 20.72 0.53
CA ALA A 160 -4.32 19.43 0.14
C ALA A 160 -3.64 18.87 -1.12
N GLY A 161 -3.42 19.71 -2.14
CA GLY A 161 -2.77 19.31 -3.38
C GLY A 161 -1.32 18.87 -3.20
N LEU A 162 -0.53 19.61 -2.42
CA LEU A 162 0.87 19.28 -2.11
C LEU A 162 0.96 17.99 -1.29
N CYS A 163 0.07 17.78 -0.31
CA CYS A 163 0.01 16.54 0.46
C CYS A 163 -0.37 15.31 -0.39
N LEU A 164 -1.33 15.46 -1.32
CA LEU A 164 -1.68 14.38 -2.24
C LEU A 164 -0.50 13.98 -3.14
N ILE A 165 0.26 14.96 -3.63
CA ILE A 165 1.46 14.71 -4.44
C ILE A 165 2.58 14.12 -3.59
N ALA A 166 2.81 14.64 -2.39
CA ALA A 166 3.84 14.15 -1.48
C ALA A 166 3.60 12.67 -1.09
N ASN A 167 2.33 12.27 -0.99
CA ASN A 167 1.95 10.91 -0.66
C ASN A 167 2.19 9.88 -1.79
N THR A 168 2.78 10.25 -2.93
CA THR A 168 3.02 9.32 -4.05
C THR A 168 4.37 8.61 -4.01
N ALA A 169 5.17 8.80 -2.97
CA ALA A 169 6.36 8.00 -2.71
C ALA A 169 6.09 6.80 -1.78
N PRO A 170 5.27 6.92 -0.72
CA PRO A 170 5.09 5.81 0.23
C PRO A 170 4.09 4.74 -0.21
N VAL A 171 2.92 5.12 -0.73
CA VAL A 171 1.67 4.32 -0.77
C VAL A 171 1.77 2.80 -1.04
N ALA A 172 2.70 2.33 -1.85
CA ALA A 172 2.90 0.90 -2.13
C ALA A 172 3.21 0.10 -0.86
N PHE A 173 3.93 0.68 0.11
CA PHE A 173 4.24 0.06 1.39
C PHE A 173 3.33 0.56 2.52
N GLY A 174 2.25 1.25 2.17
CA GLY A 174 1.28 1.81 3.11
C GLY A 174 0.62 0.74 3.98
N ALA A 175 0.18 1.14 5.18
CA ALA A 175 -0.43 0.28 6.17
C ALA A 175 0.39 -1.00 6.43
N VAL A 176 1.69 -0.83 6.71
CA VAL A 176 2.63 -1.90 7.03
C VAL A 176 2.74 -2.92 5.88
N GLY A 177 2.86 -2.43 4.64
CA GLY A 177 3.14 -3.27 3.47
C GLY A 177 1.97 -4.08 2.92
N ILE A 178 0.75 -3.85 3.41
CA ILE A 178 -0.43 -4.63 3.02
C ILE A 178 -0.66 -4.70 1.50
N PRO A 179 -0.51 -3.62 0.70
CA PRO A 179 -0.69 -3.71 -0.75
C PRO A 179 0.20 -4.77 -1.40
N ILE A 180 1.44 -4.93 -0.93
CA ILE A 180 2.39 -5.92 -1.44
C ILE A 180 2.15 -7.30 -0.83
N ILE A 181 1.94 -7.39 0.48
CA ILE A 181 1.69 -8.66 1.19
C ILE A 181 0.44 -9.34 0.63
N ALA A 182 -0.64 -8.58 0.45
CA ALA A 182 -1.90 -9.10 -0.07
C ALA A 182 -1.74 -9.63 -1.51
N MET A 183 -1.02 -8.88 -2.36
CA MET A 183 -0.74 -9.28 -3.73
C MET A 183 0.13 -10.54 -3.78
N SER A 184 1.22 -10.55 -3.02
CA SER A 184 2.16 -11.67 -2.90
C SER A 184 1.46 -12.96 -2.52
N ASN A 185 0.64 -12.95 -1.47
CA ASN A 185 -0.13 -14.12 -1.03
C ASN A 185 -1.12 -14.61 -2.10
N LEU A 186 -1.78 -13.68 -2.78
CA LEU A 186 -2.75 -14.00 -3.83
C LEU A 186 -2.08 -14.66 -5.05
N VAL A 187 -0.98 -14.09 -5.55
CA VAL A 187 -0.31 -14.56 -6.77
C VAL A 187 0.65 -15.72 -6.50
N GLY A 188 1.14 -15.86 -5.27
CA GLY A 188 2.09 -16.90 -4.85
C GLY A 188 3.54 -16.58 -5.21
N VAL A 189 3.86 -15.30 -5.44
CA VAL A 189 5.24 -14.79 -5.63
C VAL A 189 5.76 -14.30 -4.30
N GLU A 190 7.04 -14.54 -4.05
CA GLU A 190 7.67 -14.21 -2.78
C GLU A 190 7.63 -12.68 -2.52
N GLN A 191 7.29 -12.31 -1.29
CA GLN A 191 7.00 -10.93 -0.91
C GLN A 191 8.22 -10.00 -1.05
N TYR A 192 9.40 -10.49 -0.70
CA TYR A 192 10.67 -9.77 -0.77
C TYR A 192 11.04 -9.44 -2.22
N GLU A 193 10.77 -10.33 -3.18
CA GLU A 193 11.01 -10.06 -4.60
C GLU A 193 10.16 -8.89 -5.11
N ILE A 194 8.85 -8.91 -4.83
CA ILE A 194 7.95 -7.82 -5.22
C ILE A 194 8.35 -6.53 -4.47
N SER A 195 8.60 -6.61 -3.16
CA SER A 195 9.01 -5.48 -2.33
C SER A 195 10.28 -4.82 -2.86
N ALA A 196 11.32 -5.60 -3.11
CA ALA A 196 12.59 -5.14 -3.67
C ALA A 196 12.37 -4.44 -5.01
N MET A 197 11.58 -5.03 -5.91
CA MET A 197 11.31 -4.45 -7.22
C MET A 197 10.53 -3.13 -7.13
N VAL A 198 9.50 -3.06 -6.27
CA VAL A 198 8.75 -1.82 -6.00
C VAL A 198 9.68 -0.72 -5.50
N GLY A 199 10.54 -1.02 -4.53
CA GLY A 199 11.51 -0.06 -4.00
C GLY A 199 12.52 0.43 -5.04
N ARG A 200 12.95 -0.45 -5.97
CA ARG A 200 13.80 -0.09 -7.11
C ARG A 200 13.05 0.79 -8.13
N MET A 201 11.76 0.52 -8.36
CA MET A 201 10.92 1.29 -9.27
C MET A 201 10.52 2.67 -8.74
N LEU A 202 10.41 2.84 -7.41
CA LEU A 202 10.02 4.10 -6.79
C LEU A 202 11.14 5.14 -6.72
N VAL A 203 12.42 4.76 -6.91
CA VAL A 203 13.57 5.67 -6.81
C VAL A 203 13.38 7.01 -7.55
N PRO A 204 12.92 7.06 -8.82
CA PRO A 204 12.71 8.33 -9.51
C PRO A 204 11.65 9.21 -8.84
N LEU A 205 10.58 8.63 -8.29
CA LEU A 205 9.51 9.37 -7.61
C LEU A 205 9.97 9.83 -6.23
N SER A 206 10.48 8.94 -5.39
CA SER A 206 10.92 9.23 -4.03
C SER A 206 12.03 10.29 -3.98
N LEU A 207 12.89 10.33 -5.01
CA LEU A 207 13.94 11.34 -5.12
C LEU A 207 13.43 12.68 -5.66
N SER A 208 12.49 12.69 -6.61
CA SER A 208 12.06 13.91 -7.31
C SER A 208 10.90 14.63 -6.64
N VAL A 209 9.99 13.92 -5.96
CA VAL A 209 8.77 14.49 -5.36
C VAL A 209 9.08 15.60 -4.33
N PRO A 210 10.07 15.49 -3.42
CA PRO A 210 10.41 16.57 -2.51
C PRO A 210 10.84 17.86 -3.22
N PHE A 211 11.58 17.76 -4.32
CA PHE A 211 11.92 18.92 -5.15
C PHE A 211 10.70 19.48 -5.86
N PHE A 212 9.83 18.59 -6.35
CA PHE A 212 8.64 18.97 -7.07
C PHE A 212 7.64 19.74 -6.21
N ILE A 213 7.39 19.30 -4.97
CA ILE A 213 6.47 20.01 -4.07
C ILE A 213 7.01 21.39 -3.66
N VAL A 214 8.33 21.57 -3.53
CA VAL A 214 8.94 22.89 -3.33
C VAL A 214 8.84 23.76 -4.58
N PHE A 215 9.05 23.17 -5.77
CA PHE A 215 8.88 23.86 -7.04
C PHE A 215 7.45 24.37 -7.23
N LEU A 216 6.43 23.58 -6.85
CA LEU A 216 5.04 24.01 -6.91
C LEU A 216 4.72 25.13 -5.92
N MET A 217 5.50 25.28 -4.87
CA MET A 217 5.27 26.25 -3.81
C MET A 217 5.97 27.61 -4.07
N ASP A 218 7.24 27.60 -4.46
CA ASP A 218 8.06 28.83 -4.63
C ASP A 218 8.95 28.78 -5.89
N GLY A 219 8.57 27.95 -6.87
CA GLY A 219 9.23 27.85 -8.17
C GLY A 219 10.68 27.39 -8.11
N VAL A 220 11.44 27.74 -9.16
CA VAL A 220 12.87 27.39 -9.27
C VAL A 220 13.71 28.09 -8.21
N LYS A 221 13.30 29.29 -7.77
CA LYS A 221 13.98 30.04 -6.71
C LYS A 221 13.91 29.26 -5.40
N GLY A 222 12.72 28.81 -5.00
CA GLY A 222 12.53 27.99 -3.81
C GLY A 222 13.42 26.76 -3.80
N VAL A 223 13.41 26.00 -4.91
CA VAL A 223 14.25 24.81 -5.06
C VAL A 223 15.74 25.12 -4.88
N LYS A 224 16.23 26.22 -5.47
CA LYS A 224 17.65 26.61 -5.36
C LYS A 224 18.02 27.02 -3.93
N GLU A 225 17.17 27.78 -3.25
CA GLU A 225 17.43 28.28 -1.91
C GLU A 225 17.36 27.18 -0.85
N THR A 226 16.48 26.20 -1.02
CA THR A 226 16.33 25.06 -0.09
C THR A 226 17.03 23.79 -0.55
N PHE A 227 17.75 23.83 -1.69
CA PHE A 227 18.35 22.65 -2.34
C PHE A 227 19.05 21.70 -1.37
N PRO A 228 19.93 22.16 -0.45
CA PRO A 228 20.62 21.25 0.47
C PRO A 228 19.66 20.49 1.39
N ALA A 229 18.66 21.17 1.96
CA ALA A 229 17.68 20.53 2.84
C ALA A 229 16.77 19.56 2.09
N VAL A 230 16.30 19.94 0.88
CA VAL A 230 15.48 19.06 0.04
C VAL A 230 16.27 17.81 -0.37
N LEU A 231 17.53 17.99 -0.75
CA LEU A 231 18.40 16.88 -1.13
C LEU A 231 18.64 15.92 0.02
N VAL A 232 18.90 16.42 1.24
CA VAL A 232 19.05 15.59 2.43
C VAL A 232 17.77 14.78 2.68
N ALA A 233 16.60 15.41 2.66
CA ALA A 233 15.32 14.74 2.86
C ALA A 233 15.08 13.66 1.80
N ALA A 234 15.25 13.99 0.52
CA ALA A 234 15.00 13.11 -0.60
C ALA A 234 15.97 11.93 -0.67
N LEU A 235 17.28 12.16 -0.48
CA LEU A 235 18.29 11.10 -0.49
C LEU A 235 18.14 10.16 0.69
N SER A 236 18.01 10.69 1.91
CA SER A 236 17.83 9.86 3.11
C SER A 236 16.57 9.00 3.01
N PHE A 237 15.45 9.57 2.55
CA PHE A 237 14.23 8.80 2.31
C PHE A 237 14.45 7.71 1.26
N THR A 238 14.94 8.08 0.07
CA THR A 238 15.07 7.15 -1.06
C THR A 238 16.04 6.01 -0.76
N ILE A 239 17.21 6.31 -0.18
CA ILE A 239 18.21 5.30 0.18
C ILE A 239 17.66 4.35 1.23
N THR A 240 17.01 4.87 2.27
CA THR A 240 16.43 4.01 3.32
C THR A 240 15.24 3.21 2.80
N GLN A 241 14.39 3.77 1.95
CA GLN A 241 13.27 3.04 1.32
C GLN A 241 13.81 1.92 0.42
N PHE A 242 14.87 2.19 -0.35
CA PHE A 242 15.56 1.19 -1.18
C PHE A 242 16.16 0.07 -0.33
N ILE A 243 16.91 0.38 0.73
CA ILE A 243 17.54 -0.64 1.59
C ILE A 243 16.48 -1.42 2.38
N SER A 244 15.44 -0.77 2.88
CA SER A 244 14.40 -1.46 3.65
C SER A 244 13.58 -2.41 2.76
N SER A 245 13.13 -1.95 1.59
CA SER A 245 12.39 -2.79 0.63
C SER A 245 13.26 -3.93 0.07
N ASN A 246 14.52 -3.57 -0.21
CA ASN A 246 15.77 -4.32 -0.14
C ASN A 246 15.75 -5.60 0.67
N TYR A 247 15.79 -5.43 2.00
CA TYR A 247 16.32 -6.41 2.93
C TYR A 247 15.40 -6.75 4.10
N LEU A 248 14.38 -5.93 4.36
CA LEU A 248 13.51 -6.07 5.52
C LEU A 248 12.09 -6.53 5.17
N GLY A 249 11.72 -6.50 3.88
CA GLY A 249 10.37 -6.82 3.42
C GLY A 249 9.52 -5.59 3.15
N ALA A 250 8.20 -5.80 3.05
CA ALA A 250 7.25 -4.76 2.63
C ALA A 250 6.70 -3.93 3.80
N GLU A 251 6.89 -4.39 5.03
CA GLU A 251 6.25 -3.88 6.24
C GLU A 251 6.83 -2.54 6.71
N LEU A 252 8.13 -2.36 6.51
CA LEU A 252 8.92 -1.27 7.09
C LEU A 252 9.36 -0.14 6.14
N PRO A 253 9.41 -0.28 4.79
CA PRO A 253 10.04 0.71 3.93
C PRO A 253 9.60 2.14 4.16
N ASP A 254 8.30 2.41 4.24
CA ASP A 254 7.80 3.77 4.44
C ASP A 254 8.02 4.32 5.84
N ILE A 255 7.80 3.49 6.86
CA ILE A 255 7.93 3.91 8.26
C ILE A 255 9.38 4.27 8.54
N VAL A 256 10.32 3.39 8.17
CA VAL A 256 11.75 3.57 8.45
C VAL A 256 12.34 4.69 7.59
N SER A 257 12.01 4.75 6.30
CA SER A 257 12.50 5.83 5.43
C SER A 257 12.01 7.21 5.86
N ALA A 258 10.75 7.32 6.27
CA ALA A 258 10.19 8.56 6.78
C ALA A 258 10.86 9.02 8.08
N VAL A 259 11.06 8.11 9.05
CA VAL A 259 11.71 8.44 10.33
C VAL A 259 13.17 8.83 10.13
N VAL A 260 13.92 8.07 9.31
CA VAL A 260 15.31 8.39 8.99
C VAL A 260 15.39 9.74 8.26
N SER A 261 14.52 9.98 7.28
CA SER A 261 14.49 11.25 6.56
C SER A 261 14.16 12.45 7.45
N LEU A 262 13.17 12.29 8.34
CA LEU A 262 12.84 13.30 9.34
C LEU A 262 14.04 13.59 10.26
N ALA A 263 14.69 12.55 10.77
CA ALA A 263 15.84 12.68 11.67
C ALA A 263 17.04 13.33 10.98
N CYS A 264 17.43 12.85 9.79
CA CYS A 264 18.52 13.40 9.00
C CYS A 264 18.28 14.87 8.66
N THR A 265 17.07 15.21 8.20
CA THR A 265 16.72 16.60 7.84
C THR A 265 16.71 17.50 9.08
N THR A 266 16.15 17.03 10.20
CA THR A 266 16.15 17.78 11.47
C THR A 266 17.57 18.05 11.97
N ILE A 267 18.45 17.03 11.94
CA ILE A 267 19.85 17.18 12.35
C ILE A 267 20.59 18.16 11.42
N PHE A 268 20.39 18.02 10.11
CA PHE A 268 21.00 18.92 9.13
C PHE A 268 20.60 20.38 9.36
N LEU A 269 19.33 20.64 9.66
CA LEU A 269 18.81 21.99 9.92
C LEU A 269 19.35 22.63 11.21
N LYS A 270 19.98 21.86 12.11
CA LYS A 270 20.73 22.43 13.25
C LYS A 270 22.01 23.14 12.83
N PHE A 271 22.59 22.74 11.69
CA PHE A 271 23.86 23.25 11.18
C PHE A 271 23.69 24.14 9.95
N TRP A 272 22.52 24.10 9.30
CA TRP A 272 22.25 24.83 8.08
C TRP A 272 20.85 25.45 8.10
N SER A 273 20.74 26.69 7.64
CA SER A 273 19.46 27.37 7.42
C SER A 273 19.47 28.09 6.08
N PRO A 274 18.31 28.24 5.41
CA PRO A 274 18.23 28.97 4.16
C PRO A 274 18.56 30.45 4.41
N LYS A 275 19.31 31.06 3.49
CA LYS A 275 19.69 32.49 3.59
C LYS A 275 18.47 33.40 3.59
N ASN A 276 17.46 33.05 2.80
CA ASN A 276 16.18 33.74 2.72
C ASN A 276 15.09 32.80 3.26
N ILE A 277 14.55 33.11 4.44
CA ILE A 277 13.46 32.33 5.03
C ILE A 277 12.17 32.69 4.31
N PHE A 278 11.55 31.71 3.65
CA PHE A 278 10.27 31.90 2.99
C PHE A 278 9.13 31.70 3.98
N ARG A 279 8.30 32.73 4.15
CA ARG A 279 7.09 32.71 4.97
C ARG A 279 5.88 33.09 4.11
N LEU A 280 4.74 32.48 4.41
CA LEU A 280 3.45 32.78 3.77
C LEU A 280 2.77 33.86 4.62
N ASP A 281 2.18 34.85 3.95
CA ASP A 281 1.30 35.89 4.49
C ASP A 281 1.87 36.91 5.50
N ASP A 282 3.15 37.31 5.43
CA ASP A 282 3.74 38.33 6.34
C ASP A 282 3.43 38.08 7.84
N LEU A 283 3.08 36.84 8.21
CA LEU A 283 2.79 36.43 9.57
C LEU A 283 4.12 36.38 10.33
N THR A 284 4.37 37.44 11.08
CA THR A 284 5.61 37.67 11.83
C THR A 284 5.67 36.88 13.14
N ASP A 285 4.53 36.40 13.65
CA ASP A 285 4.42 35.78 14.97
C ASP A 285 4.07 34.28 14.94
N PHE A 286 5.11 33.44 14.92
CA PHE A 286 5.06 32.06 15.42
C PHE A 286 5.67 31.98 16.83
N SER A 287 5.37 32.95 17.69
CA SER A 287 6.01 33.15 19.01
C SER A 287 5.46 32.26 20.14
N HIS A 288 4.75 31.17 19.83
CA HIS A 288 4.36 30.17 20.84
C HIS A 288 4.74 28.75 20.42
N HIS A 289 6.03 28.46 20.45
CA HIS A 289 6.50 27.08 20.46
C HIS A 289 7.26 26.83 21.75
N THR A 290 6.56 26.25 22.72
CA THR A 290 7.17 25.64 23.90
C THR A 290 8.22 24.65 23.39
N GLN A 291 9.51 24.88 23.69
CA GLN A 291 10.54 23.92 23.33
C GLN A 291 10.20 22.57 23.99
N LEU A 292 9.91 21.57 23.17
CA LEU A 292 9.60 20.24 23.66
C LEU A 292 10.90 19.59 24.15
N GLU A 293 10.88 19.10 25.39
CA GLU A 293 12.00 18.33 25.93
C GLU A 293 12.18 17.03 25.12
N PHE A 294 13.44 16.69 24.80
CA PHE A 294 13.77 15.48 24.05
C PHE A 294 13.16 14.21 24.65
N GLY A 295 13.14 14.09 25.99
CA GLY A 295 12.54 12.95 26.68
C GLY A 295 11.03 12.81 26.42
N LYS A 296 10.30 13.93 26.28
CA LYS A 296 8.88 13.94 25.95
C LYS A 296 8.65 13.51 24.49
N VAL A 297 9.47 14.02 23.57
CA VAL A 297 9.41 13.64 22.14
C VAL A 297 9.74 12.16 21.97
N PHE A 298 10.81 11.67 22.59
CA PHE A 298 11.21 10.26 22.50
C PHE A 298 10.11 9.32 23.02
N LYS A 299 9.50 9.63 24.17
CA LYS A 299 8.36 8.87 24.71
C LYS A 299 7.17 8.88 23.75
N ALA A 300 6.90 10.00 23.07
CA ALA A 300 5.81 10.11 22.12
C ALA A 300 6.02 9.22 20.88
N TRP A 301 7.27 9.09 20.40
CA TRP A 301 7.64 8.23 19.28
C TRP A 301 7.77 6.74 19.63
N LEU A 302 7.81 6.41 20.93
CA LEU A 302 7.99 5.05 21.42
C LEU A 302 7.05 3.99 20.80
N PRO A 303 5.75 4.23 20.56
CA PRO A 303 4.86 3.24 19.94
C PRO A 303 5.36 2.74 18.60
N PHE A 304 5.89 3.65 17.78
CA PHE A 304 6.35 3.35 16.43
C PHE A 304 7.80 2.87 16.40
N ILE A 305 8.62 3.29 17.37
CA ILE A 305 9.94 2.68 17.57
C ILE A 305 9.79 1.20 17.93
N LEU A 306 8.88 0.88 18.87
CA LEU A 306 8.58 -0.50 19.26
C LEU A 306 8.02 -1.30 18.09
N LEU A 307 7.15 -0.70 17.27
CA LEU A 307 6.67 -1.31 16.03
C LEU A 307 7.82 -1.75 15.11
N ILE A 308 8.74 -0.84 14.80
CA ILE A 308 9.90 -1.12 13.93
C ILE A 308 10.73 -2.25 14.53
N VAL A 309 11.08 -2.17 15.82
CA VAL A 309 11.89 -3.18 16.50
C VAL A 309 11.21 -4.55 16.50
N CYS A 310 9.91 -4.61 16.83
CA CYS A 310 9.16 -5.86 16.86
C CYS A 310 9.09 -6.50 15.48
N ILE A 311 8.85 -5.74 14.41
CA ILE A 311 8.81 -6.28 13.04
C ILE A 311 10.20 -6.78 12.63
N ILE A 312 11.27 -6.02 12.87
CA ILE A 312 12.64 -6.47 12.57
C ILE A 312 12.93 -7.80 13.26
N VAL A 313 12.59 -7.93 14.55
CA VAL A 313 12.76 -9.17 15.31
C VAL A 313 11.94 -10.30 14.69
N TRP A 314 10.67 -10.05 14.34
CA TRP A 314 9.78 -11.05 13.73
C TRP A 314 10.26 -11.56 12.37
N THR A 315 10.96 -10.71 11.61
CA THR A 315 11.47 -11.09 10.29
C THR A 315 12.80 -11.85 10.33
N GLN A 316 13.52 -11.85 11.46
CA GLN A 316 14.83 -12.49 11.55
C GLN A 316 14.77 -14.03 11.52
N PRO A 317 15.68 -14.71 10.78
CA PRO A 317 15.71 -16.17 10.70
C PRO A 317 15.80 -16.86 12.08
N TRP A 318 16.59 -16.31 13.00
CA TRP A 318 16.75 -16.87 14.35
C TRP A 318 15.45 -16.82 15.16
N PHE A 319 14.61 -15.82 14.94
CA PHE A 319 13.32 -15.71 15.63
C PHE A 319 12.31 -16.66 14.99
N LYS A 320 12.32 -16.76 13.65
CA LYS A 320 11.48 -17.70 12.91
C LYS A 320 11.74 -19.17 13.30
N ALA A 321 12.99 -19.50 13.59
CA ALA A 321 13.41 -20.84 14.01
C ALA A 321 12.69 -21.35 15.28
N PHE A 322 12.24 -20.45 16.18
CA PHE A 322 11.49 -20.87 17.37
C PHE A 322 10.09 -21.43 17.06
N PHE A 323 9.61 -21.22 15.84
CA PHE A 323 8.30 -21.66 15.36
C PHE A 323 8.40 -22.81 14.36
N ASP A 324 9.59 -23.26 14.00
CA ASP A 324 9.77 -24.39 13.09
C ASP A 324 9.26 -25.71 13.69
N LYS A 325 9.06 -26.71 12.83
CA LYS A 325 8.45 -27.98 13.22
C LYS A 325 9.27 -28.65 14.34
N GLY A 326 8.64 -28.94 15.48
CA GLY A 326 9.29 -29.46 16.68
C GLY A 326 9.98 -28.44 17.58
N ALA A 327 9.91 -27.14 17.28
CA ALA A 327 10.41 -26.07 18.13
C ALA A 327 9.41 -25.68 19.24
N VAL A 328 9.84 -24.82 20.17
CA VAL A 328 9.09 -24.44 21.38
C VAL A 328 7.68 -23.91 21.08
N PHE A 329 7.51 -23.22 19.95
CA PHE A 329 6.23 -22.63 19.57
C PHE A 329 5.57 -23.30 18.36
N ASP A 330 5.96 -24.51 17.96
CA ASP A 330 5.36 -25.21 16.81
C ASP A 330 3.82 -25.33 16.90
N TYR A 331 3.29 -25.51 18.12
CA TYR A 331 1.85 -25.63 18.41
C TYR A 331 0.99 -24.42 17.97
N THR A 332 1.64 -23.30 17.62
CA THR A 332 0.97 -22.08 17.16
C THR A 332 0.69 -22.05 15.65
N LYS A 333 1.25 -22.99 14.88
CA LYS A 333 1.00 -23.18 13.45
C LYS A 333 -0.19 -24.12 13.25
N VAL A 334 -1.39 -23.57 13.07
CA VAL A 334 -2.61 -24.36 12.84
C VAL A 334 -2.95 -24.35 11.35
N ALA A 335 -2.36 -25.27 10.58
CA ALA A 335 -2.71 -25.41 9.17
C ALA A 335 -4.10 -26.04 9.02
N LEU A 336 -5.01 -25.36 8.31
CA LEU A 336 -6.30 -25.91 7.90
C LEU A 336 -6.20 -26.36 6.44
N SER A 337 -5.62 -27.54 6.23
CA SER A 337 -5.43 -28.09 4.89
C SER A 337 -6.72 -28.76 4.40
N PHE A 338 -7.23 -28.33 3.25
CA PHE A 338 -8.39 -28.93 2.60
C PHE A 338 -7.92 -30.06 1.68
N ASN A 339 -7.51 -31.19 2.28
CA ASN A 339 -6.89 -32.33 1.59
C ASN A 339 -7.77 -32.99 0.50
N ASN A 340 -9.08 -32.71 0.46
CA ASN A 340 -10.01 -33.28 -0.52
C ASN A 340 -10.07 -32.52 -1.86
N ILE A 341 -9.31 -31.44 -2.03
CA ILE A 341 -9.33 -30.59 -3.24
C ILE A 341 -7.92 -30.36 -3.83
N GLU A 342 -6.90 -30.95 -3.21
CA GLU A 342 -5.51 -30.85 -3.67
C GLU A 342 -5.37 -31.48 -5.07
N GLY A 343 -4.81 -30.75 -6.04
CA GLY A 343 -4.73 -31.18 -7.44
C GLY A 343 -6.05 -31.15 -8.23
N SER A 344 -7.15 -30.63 -7.66
CA SER A 344 -8.43 -30.53 -8.38
C SER A 344 -8.49 -29.34 -9.35
N ILE A 345 -7.55 -28.41 -9.26
CA ILE A 345 -7.38 -27.32 -10.24
C ILE A 345 -6.01 -27.45 -10.85
N VAL A 346 -5.96 -27.42 -12.18
CA VAL A 346 -4.73 -27.47 -12.95
C VAL A 346 -4.68 -26.25 -13.85
N ASP A 347 -3.55 -25.55 -13.85
CA ASP A 347 -3.36 -24.42 -14.74
C ASP A 347 -3.32 -24.85 -16.22
N SER A 348 -3.24 -23.89 -17.12
CA SER A 348 -3.19 -24.14 -18.57
C SER A 348 -1.94 -24.94 -18.99
N ALA A 349 -0.89 -24.99 -18.16
CA ALA A 349 0.36 -25.70 -18.39
C ALA A 349 0.40 -27.10 -17.74
N GLY A 350 -0.67 -27.54 -17.07
CA GLY A 350 -0.72 -28.85 -16.44
C GLY A 350 -0.20 -28.89 -14.99
N LYS A 351 0.14 -27.73 -14.40
CA LYS A 351 0.62 -27.64 -13.01
C LYS A 351 -0.57 -27.56 -12.05
N ALA A 352 -0.58 -28.42 -11.04
CA ALA A 352 -1.58 -28.39 -10.00
C ALA A 352 -1.50 -27.08 -9.19
N LEU A 353 -2.62 -26.37 -9.10
CA LEU A 353 -2.80 -25.24 -8.20
C LEU A 353 -3.20 -25.78 -6.82
N SER A 354 -2.42 -25.44 -5.80
CA SER A 354 -2.74 -25.83 -4.42
C SER A 354 -3.83 -24.91 -3.85
N LEU A 355 -4.82 -25.53 -3.20
CA LEU A 355 -5.87 -24.84 -2.45
C LEU A 355 -5.60 -24.90 -0.93
N ASN A 356 -4.34 -25.09 -0.54
CA ASN A 356 -3.97 -25.23 0.88
C ASN A 356 -4.15 -23.89 1.61
N MET A 357 -4.73 -23.95 2.81
CA MET A 357 -4.94 -22.81 3.70
C MET A 357 -4.17 -23.02 5.01
N ASP A 358 -2.91 -22.64 5.02
CA ASP A 358 -2.10 -22.70 6.23
C ASP A 358 -2.35 -21.45 7.09
N ILE A 359 -3.32 -21.53 8.01
CA ILE A 359 -3.66 -20.40 8.90
C ILE A 359 -2.76 -20.42 10.14
N ASN A 360 -1.61 -19.76 10.06
CA ASN A 360 -0.74 -19.59 11.23
C ASN A 360 -1.33 -18.56 12.20
N LEU A 361 -2.05 -19.04 13.22
CA LEU A 361 -2.85 -18.20 14.13
C LEU A 361 -2.03 -17.30 15.08
N ILE A 362 -0.76 -17.62 15.39
CA ILE A 362 -0.03 -16.85 16.43
C ILE A 362 1.43 -16.50 16.05
N ALA A 363 2.17 -17.38 15.37
CA ALA A 363 3.64 -17.31 15.37
C ALA A 363 4.36 -16.28 14.50
N LEU A 364 3.95 -16.11 13.25
CA LEU A 364 4.86 -15.56 12.22
C LEU A 364 4.23 -14.45 11.39
N GLN A 365 3.08 -13.95 11.82
CA GLN A 365 2.39 -12.89 11.11
C GLN A 365 2.82 -11.52 11.59
N ALA A 366 3.05 -10.60 10.64
CA ALA A 366 3.35 -9.19 10.92
C ALA A 366 2.33 -8.58 11.92
N GLY A 367 1.05 -8.93 11.81
CA GLY A 367 0.01 -8.43 12.74
C GLY A 367 0.26 -8.76 14.21
N THR A 368 0.82 -9.93 14.51
CA THR A 368 1.16 -10.30 15.90
C THR A 368 2.34 -9.47 16.41
N ALA A 369 3.34 -9.21 15.57
CA ALA A 369 4.46 -8.33 15.92
C ALA A 369 3.97 -6.91 16.27
N ILE A 370 3.02 -6.39 15.49
CA ILE A 370 2.40 -5.09 15.71
C ILE A 370 1.60 -5.08 17.03
N LEU A 371 0.83 -6.15 17.29
CA LEU A 371 0.09 -6.27 18.54
C LEU A 371 1.02 -6.30 19.76
N VAL A 372 2.14 -7.04 19.67
CA VAL A 372 3.16 -7.06 20.72
C VAL A 372 3.75 -5.66 20.92
N ALA A 373 4.04 -4.92 19.84
CA ALA A 373 4.47 -3.53 19.95
C ALA A 373 3.42 -2.65 20.66
N ALA A 374 2.13 -2.85 20.41
CA ALA A 374 1.05 -2.15 21.11
C ALA A 374 1.01 -2.51 22.60
N LEU A 375 1.16 -3.79 22.96
CA LEU A 375 1.20 -4.22 24.36
C LEU A 375 2.42 -3.65 25.10
N LEU A 376 3.60 -3.66 24.48
CA LEU A 376 4.80 -3.04 25.02
C LEU A 376 4.61 -1.53 25.17
N THR A 377 3.93 -0.88 24.23
CA THR A 377 3.58 0.54 24.31
C THR A 377 2.71 0.84 25.53
N ILE A 378 1.65 0.05 25.75
CA ILE A 378 0.78 0.17 26.92
C ILE A 378 1.59 0.07 28.20
N PHE A 379 2.50 -0.91 28.26
CA PHE A 379 3.36 -1.15 29.42
C PHE A 379 4.34 0.00 29.68
N PHE A 380 5.12 0.40 28.69
CA PHE A 380 6.16 1.42 28.86
C PHE A 380 5.60 2.84 29.05
N LEU A 381 4.51 3.18 28.35
CA LEU A 381 3.85 4.48 28.50
C LEU A 381 2.83 4.51 29.65
N ARG A 382 2.59 3.35 30.31
CA ARG A 382 1.63 3.18 31.41
C ARG A 382 0.25 3.73 31.06
N ILE A 383 -0.25 3.34 29.88
CA ILE A 383 -1.53 3.81 29.37
C ILE A 383 -2.66 3.21 30.22
N LYS A 384 -3.61 4.06 30.61
CA LYS A 384 -4.76 3.66 31.45
C LYS A 384 -5.66 2.67 30.70
N SER A 385 -6.18 1.65 31.39
CA SER A 385 -7.03 0.61 30.79
C SER A 385 -8.25 1.14 30.03
N ASN A 386 -8.89 2.22 30.53
CA ASN A 386 -10.03 2.85 29.84
C ASN A 386 -9.66 3.32 28.42
N ILE A 387 -8.47 3.90 28.24
CA ILE A 387 -7.99 4.34 26.93
C ILE A 387 -7.74 3.13 26.02
N VAL A 388 -7.22 2.04 26.58
CA VAL A 388 -6.95 0.80 25.84
C VAL A 388 -8.25 0.16 25.35
N GLU A 389 -9.26 0.04 26.22
CA GLU A 389 -10.57 -0.51 25.88
C GLU A 389 -11.29 0.34 24.83
N GLU A 390 -11.26 1.66 24.98
CA GLU A 390 -11.83 2.59 24.02
C GLU A 390 -11.11 2.51 22.66
N ALA A 391 -9.78 2.49 22.65
CA ALA A 391 -8.99 2.34 21.42
C ALA A 391 -9.30 1.01 20.71
N LEU A 392 -9.40 -0.09 21.44
CA LEU A 392 -9.72 -1.41 20.89
C LEU A 392 -11.15 -1.46 20.36
N GLY A 393 -12.12 -0.95 21.14
CA GLY A 393 -13.53 -0.92 20.77
C GLY A 393 -13.78 -0.10 19.51
N ASP A 394 -13.16 1.08 19.40
CA ASP A 394 -13.23 1.91 18.20
C ASP A 394 -12.56 1.24 17.00
N THR A 395 -11.41 0.58 17.21
CA THR A 395 -10.71 -0.16 16.15
C THR A 395 -11.62 -1.22 15.55
N LEU A 396 -12.20 -2.09 16.37
CA LEU A 396 -13.03 -3.20 15.89
C LEU A 396 -14.30 -2.70 15.18
N LYS A 397 -14.94 -1.64 15.70
CA LYS A 397 -16.13 -1.04 15.09
C LYS A 397 -15.83 -0.42 13.72
N GLU A 398 -14.75 0.36 13.62
CA GLU A 398 -14.38 1.03 12.38
C GLU A 398 -13.87 0.05 11.32
N MET A 399 -13.15 -1.00 11.74
CA MET A 399 -12.53 -1.95 10.82
C MET A 399 -13.45 -3.08 10.34
N ALA A 400 -14.62 -3.29 10.97
CA ALA A 400 -15.52 -4.39 10.61
C ALA A 400 -15.91 -4.42 9.11
N MET A 401 -16.40 -3.30 8.58
CA MET A 401 -16.81 -3.22 7.16
C MET A 401 -15.61 -3.22 6.18
N PRO A 402 -14.50 -2.51 6.45
CA PRO A 402 -13.27 -2.67 5.69
C PRO A 402 -12.77 -4.13 5.62
N CYS A 403 -12.77 -4.86 6.72
CA CYS A 403 -12.33 -6.26 6.75
C CYS A 403 -13.21 -7.17 5.88
N ILE A 404 -14.54 -7.00 5.94
CA ILE A 404 -15.47 -7.72 5.06
C ILE A 404 -15.20 -7.38 3.59
N THR A 405 -14.96 -6.12 3.28
CA THR A 405 -14.65 -5.68 1.91
C THR A 405 -13.38 -6.37 1.40
N ILE A 406 -12.32 -6.40 2.21
CA ILE A 406 -11.07 -7.09 1.87
C ILE A 406 -11.34 -8.58 1.63
N GLY A 407 -12.05 -9.25 2.54
CA GLY A 407 -12.42 -10.66 2.37
C GLY A 407 -13.13 -10.92 1.04
N LEU A 408 -14.08 -10.06 0.64
CA LEU A 408 -14.81 -10.20 -0.62
C LEU A 408 -13.94 -9.93 -1.85
N VAL A 409 -13.08 -8.91 -1.82
CA VAL A 409 -12.19 -8.58 -2.94
C VAL A 409 -11.14 -9.67 -3.13
N VAL A 410 -10.56 -10.21 -2.05
CA VAL A 410 -9.63 -11.35 -2.14
C VAL A 410 -10.36 -12.61 -2.60
N ALA A 411 -11.59 -12.87 -2.11
CA ALA A 411 -12.40 -13.98 -2.60
C ALA A 411 -12.69 -13.90 -4.10
N PHE A 412 -13.04 -12.72 -4.60
CA PHE A 412 -13.16 -12.47 -6.04
C PHE A 412 -11.85 -12.80 -6.76
N ALA A 413 -10.73 -12.29 -6.26
CA ALA A 413 -9.42 -12.47 -6.88
C ALA A 413 -9.03 -13.95 -6.99
N PHE A 414 -9.32 -14.75 -5.95
CA PHE A 414 -9.11 -16.20 -5.98
C PHE A 414 -10.05 -16.91 -6.96
N ILE A 415 -11.32 -16.52 -7.06
CA ILE A 415 -12.24 -17.06 -8.08
C ILE A 415 -11.71 -16.73 -9.49
N ALA A 416 -11.28 -15.49 -9.73
CA ALA A 416 -10.75 -15.05 -11.02
C ALA A 416 -9.44 -15.77 -11.38
N LYS A 417 -8.54 -15.92 -10.42
CA LYS A 417 -7.29 -16.68 -10.58
C LYS A 417 -7.57 -18.14 -10.89
N ASN A 418 -8.37 -18.81 -10.05
CA ASN A 418 -8.56 -20.26 -10.11
C ASN A 418 -9.45 -20.69 -11.30
N SER A 419 -10.36 -19.85 -11.76
CA SER A 419 -11.18 -20.12 -12.95
C SER A 419 -10.43 -19.96 -14.28
N GLY A 420 -9.34 -19.17 -14.33
CA GLY A 420 -8.61 -18.83 -15.55
C GLY A 420 -8.98 -17.46 -16.16
N MET A 421 -9.88 -16.69 -15.52
CA MET A 421 -10.20 -15.32 -15.95
C MET A 421 -8.97 -14.41 -15.96
N SER A 422 -8.15 -14.46 -14.90
CA SER A 422 -6.93 -13.65 -14.81
C SER A 422 -5.91 -14.02 -15.88
N THR A 423 -5.75 -15.33 -16.15
CA THR A 423 -4.88 -15.84 -17.21
C THR A 423 -5.34 -15.36 -18.58
N THR A 424 -6.65 -15.42 -18.85
CA THR A 424 -7.26 -14.91 -20.09
C THR A 424 -6.90 -13.44 -20.33
N LEU A 425 -7.07 -12.60 -19.30
CA LEU A 425 -6.74 -11.17 -19.39
C LEU A 425 -5.24 -10.95 -19.62
N GLY A 426 -4.39 -11.65 -18.87
CA GLY A 426 -2.94 -11.54 -18.99
C GLY A 426 -2.44 -11.93 -20.39
N THR A 427 -2.93 -13.05 -20.93
CA THR A 427 -2.61 -13.51 -22.28
C THR A 427 -3.13 -12.55 -23.35
N ALA A 428 -4.33 -11.97 -23.19
CA ALA A 428 -4.85 -10.97 -24.11
C ALA A 428 -3.94 -9.73 -24.17
N PHE A 429 -3.55 -9.19 -23.02
CA PHE A 429 -2.65 -8.04 -22.97
C PHE A 429 -1.23 -8.37 -23.42
N ALA A 430 -0.75 -9.59 -23.20
CA ALA A 430 0.55 -10.05 -23.70
C ALA A 430 0.64 -10.04 -25.25
N THR A 431 -0.49 -10.07 -25.97
CA THR A 431 -0.47 -9.91 -27.45
C THR A 431 0.04 -8.54 -27.90
N THR A 432 0.07 -7.54 -27.01
CA THR A 432 0.69 -6.23 -27.28
C THR A 432 2.22 -6.25 -27.26
N GLY A 433 2.83 -7.37 -26.86
CA GLY A 433 4.27 -7.57 -26.83
C GLY A 433 4.98 -6.61 -25.88
N ASP A 434 6.14 -6.11 -26.32
CA ASP A 434 7.00 -5.20 -25.56
C ASP A 434 6.31 -3.90 -25.11
N ALA A 435 5.25 -3.48 -25.83
CA ALA A 435 4.46 -2.31 -25.46
C ALA A 435 3.79 -2.47 -24.09
N PHE A 436 3.51 -3.71 -23.66
CA PHE A 436 2.88 -3.97 -22.37
C PHE A 436 3.72 -3.45 -21.21
N SER A 437 5.06 -3.46 -21.29
CA SER A 437 5.92 -2.90 -20.25
C SER A 437 5.64 -1.42 -19.96
N PHE A 438 5.26 -0.64 -20.98
CA PHE A 438 4.88 0.76 -20.82
C PHE A 438 3.49 0.90 -20.18
N PHE A 439 2.54 0.05 -20.59
CA PHE A 439 1.14 0.13 -20.18
C PHE A 439 0.81 -0.64 -18.88
N SER A 440 1.66 -1.56 -18.44
CA SER A 440 1.51 -2.33 -17.21
C SER A 440 1.23 -1.44 -15.98
N PRO A 441 1.98 -0.37 -15.70
CA PRO A 441 1.67 0.50 -14.58
C PRO A 441 0.36 1.29 -14.76
N VAL A 442 -0.09 1.53 -16.00
CA VAL A 442 -1.36 2.23 -16.28
C VAL A 442 -2.56 1.42 -15.75
N ILE A 443 -2.47 0.09 -15.76
CA ILE A 443 -3.51 -0.79 -15.18
C ILE A 443 -3.65 -0.52 -13.68
N GLY A 444 -2.53 -0.47 -12.96
CA GLY A 444 -2.50 -0.13 -11.54
C GLY A 444 -3.01 1.29 -11.27
N TRP A 445 -2.59 2.26 -12.10
CA TRP A 445 -3.03 3.65 -12.03
C TRP A 445 -4.54 3.80 -12.16
N ILE A 446 -5.16 3.15 -13.16
CA ILE A 446 -6.61 3.12 -13.33
C ILE A 446 -7.25 2.40 -12.13
N GLY A 447 -6.70 1.26 -11.72
CA GLY A 447 -7.22 0.49 -10.59
C GLY A 447 -7.33 1.34 -9.32
N VAL A 448 -6.27 2.06 -8.94
CA VAL A 448 -6.29 2.90 -7.73
C VAL A 448 -7.05 4.21 -7.92
N PHE A 449 -7.02 4.82 -9.10
CA PHE A 449 -7.86 5.98 -9.40
C PHE A 449 -9.34 5.67 -9.09
N LEU A 450 -9.82 4.50 -9.51
CA LEU A 450 -11.22 4.14 -9.36
C LEU A 450 -11.54 3.59 -7.97
N THR A 451 -10.64 2.81 -7.37
CA THR A 451 -10.89 2.12 -6.09
C THR A 451 -10.46 2.93 -4.86
N GLY A 452 -9.53 3.88 -5.02
CA GLY A 452 -8.90 4.61 -3.91
C GLY A 452 -7.92 3.78 -3.07
N SER A 453 -7.63 2.53 -3.45
CA SER A 453 -6.84 1.58 -2.63
C SER A 453 -5.87 0.78 -3.49
N ASP A 454 -4.57 0.93 -3.19
CA ASP A 454 -3.50 0.14 -3.84
C ASP A 454 -3.66 -1.36 -3.57
N THR A 455 -4.04 -1.72 -2.34
CA THR A 455 -4.37 -3.11 -1.98
C THR A 455 -5.49 -3.66 -2.86
N SER A 456 -6.57 -2.91 -3.05
CA SER A 456 -7.69 -3.36 -3.88
C SER A 456 -7.27 -3.51 -5.34
N ALA A 457 -6.54 -2.54 -5.90
CA ALA A 457 -6.03 -2.62 -7.27
C ALA A 457 -5.07 -3.79 -7.47
N ASN A 458 -4.17 -4.04 -6.52
CA ASN A 458 -3.24 -5.17 -6.56
C ASN A 458 -3.96 -6.51 -6.47
N LEU A 459 -5.03 -6.62 -5.68
CA LEU A 459 -5.85 -7.83 -5.62
C LEU A 459 -6.66 -8.04 -6.91
N LEU A 460 -7.16 -6.98 -7.53
CA LEU A 460 -7.94 -7.06 -8.78
C LEU A 460 -7.06 -7.41 -9.99
N PHE A 461 -5.86 -6.82 -10.08
CA PHE A 461 -5.02 -6.87 -11.28
C PHE A 461 -3.71 -7.63 -11.11
N GLY A 462 -3.27 -7.95 -9.90
CA GLY A 462 -2.04 -8.71 -9.65
C GLY A 462 -1.97 -10.04 -10.42
N PRO A 463 -3.00 -10.92 -10.35
CA PRO A 463 -3.03 -12.14 -11.14
C PRO A 463 -2.96 -11.93 -12.66
N LEU A 464 -3.54 -10.85 -13.18
CA LEU A 464 -3.43 -10.46 -14.59
C LEU A 464 -1.98 -10.09 -14.92
N GLN A 465 -1.34 -9.28 -14.08
CA GLN A 465 0.04 -8.83 -14.26
C GLN A 465 1.02 -10.00 -14.20
N GLN A 466 0.79 -10.95 -13.28
CA GLN A 466 1.52 -12.21 -13.22
C GLN A 466 1.37 -12.99 -14.53
N ALA A 467 0.13 -13.24 -14.99
CA ALA A 467 -0.11 -13.98 -16.21
C ALA A 467 0.49 -13.31 -17.46
N ALA A 468 0.46 -11.98 -17.54
CA ALA A 468 1.11 -11.22 -18.61
C ALA A 468 2.64 -11.35 -18.55
N ALA A 469 3.24 -11.32 -17.35
CA ALA A 469 4.67 -11.51 -17.16
C ALA A 469 5.12 -12.90 -17.61
N THR A 470 4.41 -13.94 -17.19
CA THR A 470 4.65 -15.32 -17.63
C THR A 470 4.51 -15.46 -19.15
N SER A 471 3.48 -14.85 -19.75
CA SER A 471 3.23 -14.90 -21.19
C SER A 471 4.32 -14.18 -22.01
N LEU A 472 4.88 -13.09 -21.48
CA LEU A 472 5.96 -12.31 -22.10
C LEU A 472 7.36 -12.80 -21.69
N ALA A 473 7.46 -13.88 -20.91
CA ALA A 473 8.70 -14.44 -20.39
C ALA A 473 9.59 -13.42 -19.66
N VAL A 474 8.98 -12.48 -18.93
CA VAL A 474 9.67 -11.54 -18.04
C VAL A 474 9.43 -11.94 -16.58
N PRO A 475 10.34 -11.60 -15.64
CA PRO A 475 10.13 -11.95 -14.24
C PRO A 475 8.87 -11.29 -13.68
N GLU A 476 8.06 -12.08 -12.96
CA GLU A 476 6.73 -11.67 -12.45
C GLU A 476 6.80 -10.43 -11.55
N ALA A 477 7.89 -10.31 -10.77
CA ALA A 477 8.14 -9.18 -9.88
C ALA A 477 8.06 -7.83 -10.61
N LEU A 478 8.45 -7.74 -11.89
CA LEU A 478 8.45 -6.49 -12.64
C LEU A 478 7.03 -5.94 -12.83
N PHE A 479 6.11 -6.73 -13.37
CA PHE A 479 4.74 -6.26 -13.65
C PHE A 479 3.88 -6.19 -12.39
N LEU A 480 4.14 -7.06 -11.40
CA LEU A 480 3.52 -6.92 -10.08
C LEU A 480 3.94 -5.60 -9.42
N ALA A 481 5.23 -5.26 -9.46
CA ALA A 481 5.71 -3.98 -8.96
C ALA A 481 5.17 -2.80 -9.77
N ALA A 482 5.15 -2.90 -11.10
CA ALA A 482 4.59 -1.86 -11.97
C ALA A 482 3.13 -1.57 -11.63
N ASN A 483 2.33 -2.59 -11.33
CA ASN A 483 0.95 -2.41 -10.89
C ASN A 483 0.84 -1.56 -9.62
N SER A 484 1.59 -1.91 -8.57
CA SER A 484 1.55 -1.16 -7.31
C SER A 484 2.12 0.25 -7.47
N VAL A 485 3.24 0.42 -8.20
CA VAL A 485 3.83 1.76 -8.44
C VAL A 485 2.94 2.64 -9.31
N GLY A 486 2.26 2.07 -10.30
CA GLY A 486 1.24 2.79 -11.06
C GLY A 486 0.06 3.21 -10.18
N GLY A 487 -0.37 2.33 -9.27
CA GLY A 487 -1.42 2.58 -8.31
C GLY A 487 -1.10 3.69 -7.31
N VAL A 488 0.14 3.76 -6.83
CA VAL A 488 0.68 4.87 -6.02
C VAL A 488 0.43 6.22 -6.70
N VAL A 489 0.72 6.33 -7.99
CA VAL A 489 0.49 7.55 -8.78
C VAL A 489 -1.00 7.80 -9.01
N GLY A 490 -1.83 6.75 -9.08
CA GLY A 490 -3.29 6.85 -9.24
C GLY A 490 -3.99 7.34 -7.97
N LYS A 491 -3.42 7.10 -6.78
CA LYS A 491 -4.05 7.45 -5.50
C LYS A 491 -4.31 8.94 -5.34
N MET A 492 -3.40 9.80 -5.83
CA MET A 492 -3.53 11.26 -5.70
C MET A 492 -4.73 11.85 -6.47
N ILE A 493 -5.29 11.12 -7.43
CA ILE A 493 -6.47 11.53 -8.21
C ILE A 493 -7.72 10.73 -7.85
N SER A 494 -7.62 9.80 -6.89
CA SER A 494 -8.77 8.99 -6.50
C SER A 494 -9.86 9.84 -5.83
N PRO A 495 -11.15 9.65 -6.18
CA PRO A 495 -12.24 10.40 -5.56
C PRO A 495 -12.24 10.29 -4.03
N GLN A 496 -11.89 9.12 -3.50
CA GLN A 496 -11.82 8.89 -2.06
C GLN A 496 -10.74 9.76 -1.38
N SER A 497 -9.51 9.77 -1.91
CA SER A 497 -8.41 10.54 -1.30
C SER A 497 -8.66 12.04 -1.46
N ILE A 498 -9.23 12.47 -2.58
CA ILE A 498 -9.63 13.86 -2.81
C ILE A 498 -10.74 14.29 -1.83
N ALA A 499 -11.76 13.46 -1.63
CA ALA A 499 -12.85 13.77 -0.69
C ALA A 499 -12.34 13.88 0.75
N ILE A 500 -11.47 12.95 1.18
CA ILE A 500 -10.86 12.97 2.51
C ILE A 500 -9.99 14.22 2.69
N ALA A 501 -9.16 14.56 1.70
CA ALA A 501 -8.35 15.76 1.74
C ALA A 501 -9.21 17.03 1.80
N CYS A 502 -10.25 17.15 0.95
CA CYS A 502 -11.15 18.29 0.92
C CYS A 502 -11.91 18.46 2.25
N ALA A 503 -12.40 17.36 2.84
CA ALA A 503 -13.06 17.38 4.13
C ALA A 503 -12.13 17.91 5.25
N ALA A 504 -10.86 17.50 5.23
CA ALA A 504 -9.89 17.91 6.25
C ALA A 504 -9.51 19.41 6.19
N VAL A 505 -9.56 20.03 5.02
CA VAL A 505 -9.18 21.44 4.82
C VAL A 505 -10.36 22.38 4.59
N GLY A 506 -11.60 21.92 4.80
CA GLY A 506 -12.80 22.75 4.65
C GLY A 506 -13.17 23.08 3.19
N LEU A 507 -12.82 22.22 2.24
CA LEU A 507 -13.12 22.33 0.81
C LEU A 507 -14.22 21.36 0.33
N VAL A 508 -15.09 20.89 1.23
CA VAL A 508 -16.23 20.03 0.86
C VAL A 508 -17.06 20.69 -0.23
N GLY A 509 -17.33 19.98 -1.32
CA GLY A 509 -18.01 20.49 -2.51
C GLY A 509 -17.10 21.12 -3.57
N LYS A 510 -15.79 21.22 -3.31
CA LYS A 510 -14.76 21.71 -4.27
C LYS A 510 -13.78 20.61 -4.69
N GLU A 511 -14.19 19.35 -4.62
CA GLU A 511 -13.38 18.18 -4.97
C GLU A 511 -12.89 18.25 -6.42
N SER A 512 -13.69 18.82 -7.33
CA SER A 512 -13.31 19.00 -8.74
C SER A 512 -12.09 19.90 -8.92
N ASP A 513 -11.94 20.93 -8.08
CA ASP A 513 -10.81 21.85 -8.17
C ASP A 513 -9.52 21.15 -7.74
N LEU A 514 -9.58 20.37 -6.66
CA LEU A 514 -8.44 19.58 -6.18
C LEU A 514 -8.09 18.46 -7.18
N PHE A 515 -9.08 17.80 -7.76
CA PHE A 515 -8.87 16.81 -8.83
C PHE A 515 -8.15 17.44 -10.04
N LYS A 516 -8.61 18.58 -10.53
CA LYS A 516 -7.97 19.29 -11.65
C LYS A 516 -6.54 19.71 -11.31
N PHE A 517 -6.28 20.08 -10.05
CA PHE A 517 -4.95 20.43 -9.58
C PHE A 517 -3.99 19.22 -9.68
N THR A 518 -4.38 18.03 -9.20
CA THR A 518 -3.52 16.85 -9.14
C THR A 518 -3.47 16.06 -10.45
N LEU A 519 -4.52 16.08 -11.27
CA LEU A 519 -4.65 15.26 -12.48
C LEU A 519 -3.47 15.39 -13.45
N LYS A 520 -3.09 16.63 -13.78
CA LYS A 520 -1.98 16.89 -14.71
C LYS A 520 -0.65 16.32 -14.23
N TYR A 521 -0.42 16.29 -12.91
CA TYR A 521 0.80 15.73 -12.32
C TYR A 521 0.74 14.20 -12.28
N SER A 522 -0.42 13.64 -11.94
CA SER A 522 -0.65 12.19 -11.99
C SER A 522 -0.40 11.63 -13.40
N VAL A 523 -0.91 12.30 -14.45
CA VAL A 523 -0.66 11.92 -15.85
C VAL A 523 0.84 12.01 -16.20
N GLY A 524 1.54 13.05 -15.75
CA GLY A 524 2.98 13.18 -15.96
C GLY A 524 3.77 12.05 -15.29
N PHE A 525 3.44 11.72 -14.04
CA PHE A 525 4.12 10.67 -13.28
C PHE A 525 3.85 9.27 -13.82
N ILE A 526 2.63 8.97 -14.30
CA ILE A 526 2.35 7.63 -14.85
C ILE A 526 3.08 7.41 -16.17
N ILE A 527 3.22 8.45 -17.00
CA ILE A 527 4.06 8.38 -18.21
C ILE A 527 5.52 8.14 -17.83
N LEU A 528 6.03 8.85 -16.83
CA LEU A 528 7.40 8.65 -16.33
C LEU A 528 7.62 7.22 -15.83
N ILE A 529 6.67 6.66 -15.07
CA ILE A 529 6.74 5.28 -14.58
C ILE A 529 6.62 4.27 -15.73
N GLY A 530 5.78 4.50 -16.73
CA GLY A 530 5.72 3.67 -17.93
C GLY A 530 7.05 3.62 -18.67
N ILE A 531 7.69 4.78 -18.89
CA ILE A 531 9.03 4.86 -19.49
C ILE A 531 10.06 4.12 -18.61
N TRP A 532 10.02 4.35 -17.30
CA TRP A 532 10.95 3.71 -16.36
C TRP A 532 10.79 2.18 -16.34
N THR A 533 9.56 1.69 -16.44
CA THR A 533 9.27 0.24 -16.53
C THR A 533 9.86 -0.35 -17.81
N CYS A 534 9.77 0.34 -18.95
CA CYS A 534 10.45 -0.07 -20.19
C CYS A 534 11.97 -0.08 -20.05
N ILE A 535 12.55 0.94 -19.42
CA ILE A 535 14.00 1.00 -19.19
C ILE A 535 14.46 -0.19 -18.36
N ILE A 536 13.74 -0.53 -17.29
CA ILE A 536 14.06 -1.71 -16.47
C ILE A 536 13.90 -3.00 -17.30
N ALA A 537 12.81 -3.14 -18.04
CA ALA A 537 12.53 -4.35 -18.82
C ALA A 537 13.60 -4.62 -19.89
N PHE A 538 14.04 -3.58 -20.62
CA PHE A 538 14.84 -3.75 -21.84
C PHE A 538 16.31 -3.33 -21.70
N LEU A 539 16.62 -2.34 -20.86
CA LEU A 539 17.96 -1.77 -20.73
C LEU A 539 18.65 -2.16 -19.43
N MET A 540 17.89 -2.43 -18.36
CA MET A 540 18.42 -2.72 -17.04
C MET A 540 17.77 -3.95 -16.38
N PRO A 541 17.70 -5.12 -17.05
CA PRO A 541 17.05 -6.30 -16.49
C PRO A 541 17.75 -6.81 -15.22
N GLY A 542 19.04 -6.50 -15.02
CA GLY A 542 19.77 -6.82 -13.79
C GLY A 542 19.30 -6.07 -12.54
N ILE A 543 18.43 -5.05 -12.69
CA ILE A 543 17.73 -4.41 -11.55
C ILE A 543 16.54 -5.26 -11.11
N ILE A 544 16.07 -6.23 -11.89
CA ILE A 544 14.98 -7.10 -11.46
C ILE A 544 15.54 -8.10 -10.44
N PRO A 545 14.96 -8.23 -9.24
CA PRO A 545 15.46 -9.19 -8.26
C PRO A 545 15.37 -10.60 -8.83
N GLU A 546 16.44 -11.37 -8.65
CA GLU A 546 16.43 -12.78 -9.00
C GLU A 546 15.47 -13.54 -8.10
N VAL A 547 14.77 -14.52 -8.66
CA VAL A 547 13.88 -15.38 -7.90
C VAL A 547 14.73 -16.20 -6.94
N ILE A 548 14.69 -15.92 -5.64
CA ILE A 548 15.41 -16.71 -4.65
C ILE A 548 14.52 -17.92 -4.35
N ALA A 549 14.66 -18.96 -5.17
CA ALA A 549 14.07 -20.26 -4.86
C ALA A 549 14.62 -20.73 -3.50
N LYS A 550 13.76 -20.77 -2.48
CA LYS A 550 14.06 -21.42 -1.21
C LYS A 550 13.67 -22.88 -1.24
#